data_AF-A0A0F9DSM4-F1
#
_entry.id   AF-A0A0F9DSM4-F1
#
_cell.length_a   1.000
_cell.length_b   1.000
_cell.length_c   1.000
_cell.angle_alpha   90.00
_cell.angle_beta   90.00
_cell.angle_gamma   90.00
#
_symmetry.space_group_name_H-M   'P 1'
#
loop_
_entity.id
_entity.type
_entity.pdbx_description
1 polymer ?
#
loop_
_entity_poly.entity_id
_entity_poly.type
_entity_poly.pdbx_seq_one_letter_code
_entity_poly.pdbx_strand_id
1 'polypeptide(L)'
;ITTILFIIIVFFLIALIFSGIGLILGVFAISNENIWNLLQFSLLFIFWFSCITYPFEIFPDFIKNIIVLNPLYYIFDFLRLKGKFVKNDNCYNLSLDKELSQLVGEKFKVLDFSLDENFNIDKFKLISNLNSFAFISSFQFLLDFGFFGSDNINILSLIQSKHSGDILASLNLNDNKELLFDIESKNFQLLNKKFEKFSLKGKKSKSNLEIQKLIFDDIESSIFVDTASEKINIKDWSLKKKDEILLKMNGYYDQNLASLSFDISDMKLDLKKIRPLISNFFDLPKALIEGHLKGTGLLSVKLPKKDEKFNYSMNLDFQPSNLTVEKVRLYNNGSLNVHFASNTGFMIQGLDFSFYSKDVDLSYLTCKIGKASFDLKNKNYLLKDTNIYIPQSLKSSFEKLKNYKNALEIFKLTDDIDLTCDIKFSSDLSNVEIYAKKANFALNSSKHELKDIFLNIREKKCVLNFNYFYKNCYYTIKNDFITSDKIYAKTTFL
;
A
#
# COMPACT_ATOMS: atom_id res chain seq x y z
N ILE A 1 22.72 -28.91 -40.78
CA ILE A 1 24.04 -28.23 -40.68
C ILE A 1 24.10 -27.34 -39.44
N THR A 2 23.17 -26.40 -39.26
CA THR A 2 23.07 -25.52 -38.07
C THR A 2 22.98 -26.27 -36.73
N THR A 3 22.18 -27.33 -36.61
CA THR A 3 22.11 -28.16 -35.40
C THR A 3 23.45 -28.83 -35.08
N ILE A 4 24.17 -29.29 -36.11
CA ILE A 4 25.49 -29.91 -35.96
C ILE A 4 26.50 -28.85 -35.50
N LEU A 5 26.46 -27.66 -36.08
CA LEU A 5 27.32 -26.54 -35.69
C LEU A 5 27.08 -26.10 -34.24
N PHE A 6 25.81 -26.00 -33.83
CA PHE A 6 25.44 -25.66 -32.45
C PHE A 6 25.94 -26.72 -31.45
N ILE A 7 25.73 -28.00 -31.77
CA ILE A 7 26.26 -29.11 -30.96
C ILE A 7 27.79 -29.00 -30.87
N ILE A 8 28.49 -28.75 -31.97
CA ILE A 8 29.96 -28.58 -31.98
C ILE A 8 30.39 -27.40 -31.08
N ILE A 9 29.69 -26.27 -31.12
CA ILE A 9 30.01 -25.09 -30.29
C ILE A 9 29.78 -25.39 -28.81
N VAL A 10 28.68 -26.06 -28.45
CA VAL A 10 28.42 -26.46 -27.06
C VAL A 10 29.49 -27.43 -26.57
N PHE A 11 29.84 -28.45 -27.37
CA PHE A 11 30.93 -29.36 -27.05
C PHE A 11 32.28 -28.65 -26.94
N PHE A 12 32.53 -27.64 -27.77
CA PHE A 12 33.75 -26.83 -27.70
C PHE A 12 33.83 -26.01 -26.41
N LEU A 13 32.73 -25.36 -26.00
CA LEU A 13 32.66 -24.63 -24.72
C LEU A 13 32.83 -25.55 -23.51
N ILE A 14 32.18 -26.71 -23.54
CA ILE A 14 32.36 -27.76 -22.53
C ILE A 14 33.83 -28.17 -22.47
N ALA A 15 34.45 -28.47 -23.62
CA ALA A 15 35.86 -28.83 -23.70
C ALA A 15 36.78 -27.73 -23.16
N LEU A 16 36.46 -26.46 -23.40
CA LEU A 16 37.25 -25.32 -22.93
C LEU A 16 37.17 -25.16 -21.40
N ILE A 17 35.99 -25.34 -20.81
CA ILE A 17 35.80 -25.33 -19.34
C ILE A 17 36.56 -26.50 -18.70
N PHE A 18 36.39 -27.71 -19.23
CA PHE A 18 37.09 -28.89 -18.73
C PHE A 18 38.60 -28.80 -18.94
N SER A 19 39.06 -28.17 -20.02
CA SER A 19 40.48 -27.89 -20.25
C SER A 19 41.02 -26.92 -19.20
N GLY A 20 40.31 -25.83 -18.88
CA GLY A 20 40.70 -24.90 -17.83
C GLY A 20 40.77 -25.55 -16.45
N ILE A 21 39.75 -26.34 -16.09
CA ILE A 21 39.75 -27.12 -14.84
C ILE A 21 40.91 -28.13 -14.86
N GLY A 22 41.11 -28.87 -15.95
CA GLY A 22 42.19 -29.83 -16.11
C GLY A 22 43.57 -29.22 -15.99
N LEU A 23 43.76 -27.98 -16.47
CA LEU A 23 45.03 -27.26 -16.39
C LEU A 23 45.32 -26.83 -14.94
N ILE A 24 44.32 -26.29 -14.24
CA ILE A 24 44.43 -25.97 -12.80
C ILE A 24 44.77 -27.24 -12.01
N LEU A 25 44.05 -28.34 -12.27
CA LEU A 25 44.28 -29.62 -11.61
C LEU A 25 45.65 -30.21 -11.94
N GLY A 26 46.14 -30.04 -13.17
CA GLY A 26 47.47 -30.48 -13.59
C GLY A 26 48.58 -29.74 -12.84
N VAL A 27 48.43 -28.43 -12.63
CA VAL A 27 49.36 -27.63 -11.81
C VAL A 27 49.37 -28.14 -10.35
N PHE A 28 48.20 -28.43 -9.78
CA PHE A 28 48.10 -28.99 -8.43
C PHE A 28 48.67 -30.41 -8.33
N ALA A 29 48.46 -31.24 -9.35
CA ALA A 29 48.96 -32.62 -9.39
C ALA A 29 50.49 -32.69 -9.41
N ILE A 30 51.13 -31.84 -10.24
CA ILE A 30 52.59 -31.73 -10.30
C ILE A 30 53.16 -31.19 -8.98
N SER A 31 52.42 -30.30 -8.32
CA SER A 31 52.87 -29.68 -7.07
C SER A 31 52.80 -30.63 -5.87
N ASN A 32 51.93 -31.65 -5.89
CA ASN A 32 51.81 -32.62 -4.81
C ASN A 32 51.09 -33.91 -5.29
N GLU A 33 51.84 -34.98 -5.52
CA GLU A 33 51.30 -36.26 -6.02
C GLU A 33 50.20 -36.85 -5.12
N ASN A 34 50.26 -36.63 -3.80
CA ASN A 34 49.23 -37.15 -2.89
C ASN A 34 47.87 -36.44 -3.06
N ILE A 35 47.85 -35.22 -3.59
CA ILE A 35 46.60 -34.47 -3.86
C ILE A 35 45.87 -35.05 -5.07
N TRP A 36 46.57 -35.75 -5.97
CA TRP A 36 45.97 -36.31 -7.19
C TRP A 36 44.85 -37.31 -6.88
N ASN A 37 45.06 -38.23 -5.94
CA ASN A 37 44.06 -39.21 -5.54
C ASN A 37 42.82 -38.54 -4.91
N LEU A 38 43.04 -37.48 -4.12
CA LEU A 38 41.95 -36.69 -3.55
C LEU A 38 41.16 -35.94 -4.63
N LEU A 39 41.84 -35.35 -5.61
CA LEU A 39 41.23 -34.66 -6.74
C LEU A 39 40.43 -35.59 -7.64
N GLN A 40 40.95 -36.78 -7.95
CA GLN A 40 40.22 -37.80 -8.71
C GLN A 40 38.93 -38.20 -7.98
N PHE A 41 39.01 -38.39 -6.66
CA PHE A 41 37.83 -38.67 -5.85
C PHE A 41 36.82 -37.51 -5.90
N SER A 42 37.24 -36.26 -5.71
CA SER A 42 36.36 -35.08 -5.80
C SER A 42 35.72 -34.91 -7.18
N LEU A 43 36.48 -35.12 -8.26
CA LEU A 43 35.95 -35.10 -9.64
C LEU A 43 34.91 -36.18 -9.88
N LEU A 44 35.09 -37.37 -9.30
CA LEU A 44 34.10 -38.44 -9.39
C LEU A 44 32.77 -38.04 -8.75
N PHE A 45 32.80 -37.35 -7.60
CA PHE A 45 31.59 -36.79 -6.98
C PHE A 45 30.94 -35.71 -7.84
N ILE A 46 31.74 -34.80 -8.40
CA ILE A 46 31.23 -33.78 -9.34
C ILE A 46 30.58 -34.46 -10.55
N PHE A 47 31.16 -35.54 -11.06
CA PHE A 47 30.56 -36.27 -12.18
C PHE A 47 29.28 -37.01 -11.77
N TRP A 48 29.25 -37.67 -10.61
CA TRP A 48 28.03 -38.33 -10.10
C TRP A 48 26.90 -37.34 -9.83
N PHE A 49 27.21 -36.21 -9.21
CA PHE A 49 26.28 -35.11 -8.96
C PHE A 49 25.97 -34.28 -10.21
N SER A 50 26.51 -34.62 -11.37
CA SER A 50 26.07 -34.02 -12.64
C SER A 50 24.72 -34.61 -13.10
N CYS A 51 24.23 -35.61 -12.38
CA CYS A 51 23.04 -36.40 -12.69
C CYS A 51 23.11 -37.14 -14.03
N ILE A 52 24.23 -37.20 -14.75
CA ILE A 52 24.32 -37.91 -16.04
C ILE A 52 23.93 -39.40 -15.92
N THR A 53 24.34 -40.06 -14.83
CA THR A 53 24.09 -41.48 -14.57
C THR A 53 22.76 -41.73 -13.86
N TYR A 54 22.38 -40.82 -12.95
CA TYR A 54 21.21 -40.97 -12.09
C TYR A 54 20.28 -39.75 -12.18
N PRO A 55 18.96 -39.95 -12.37
CA PRO A 55 18.00 -38.86 -12.38
C PRO A 55 18.05 -38.04 -11.09
N PHE A 56 17.79 -36.73 -11.16
CA PHE A 56 17.86 -35.82 -10.00
C PHE A 56 16.86 -36.20 -8.89
N GLU A 57 15.71 -36.76 -9.29
CA GLU A 57 14.56 -37.03 -8.45
C GLU A 57 14.80 -38.15 -7.43
N ILE A 58 15.73 -39.07 -7.73
CA ILE A 58 15.99 -40.22 -6.84
C ILE A 58 16.86 -39.83 -5.64
N PHE A 59 17.47 -38.65 -5.68
CA PHE A 59 18.33 -38.19 -4.59
C PHE A 59 17.50 -37.61 -3.43
N PRO A 60 17.88 -37.83 -2.17
CA PRO A 60 17.27 -37.15 -1.03
C PRO A 60 17.54 -35.64 -1.07
N ASP A 61 16.66 -34.84 -0.44
CA ASP A 61 16.65 -33.37 -0.58
C ASP A 61 17.97 -32.69 -0.17
N PHE A 62 18.69 -33.25 0.81
CA PHE A 62 20.00 -32.72 1.19
C PHE A 62 21.06 -32.88 0.08
N ILE A 63 21.00 -33.96 -0.70
CA ILE A 63 21.92 -34.19 -1.83
C ILE A 63 21.49 -33.34 -3.03
N LYS A 64 20.19 -33.18 -3.26
CA LYS A 64 19.66 -32.29 -4.30
C LYS A 64 20.22 -30.88 -4.18
N ASN A 65 20.30 -30.34 -2.96
CA ASN A 65 20.91 -29.01 -2.72
C ASN A 65 22.39 -28.95 -3.12
N ILE A 66 23.14 -30.05 -2.95
CA ILE A 66 24.55 -30.15 -3.36
C ILE A 66 24.66 -30.25 -4.89
N ILE A 67 23.78 -31.03 -5.52
CA ILE A 67 23.72 -31.20 -6.98
C ILE A 67 23.44 -29.87 -7.68
N VAL A 68 22.53 -29.05 -7.15
CA VAL A 68 22.19 -27.73 -7.71
C VAL A 68 23.40 -26.77 -7.71
N LEU A 69 24.44 -27.01 -6.91
CA LEU A 69 25.68 -26.23 -6.94
C LEU A 69 26.65 -26.66 -8.05
N ASN A 70 26.40 -27.79 -8.70
CA ASN A 70 27.28 -28.35 -9.70
C ASN A 70 26.99 -27.76 -11.09
N PRO A 71 27.95 -27.07 -11.74
CA PRO A 71 27.72 -26.50 -13.08
C PRO A 71 27.46 -27.58 -14.14
N LEU A 72 28.01 -28.79 -13.97
CA LEU A 72 27.78 -29.88 -14.92
C LEU A 72 26.33 -30.38 -14.94
N TYR A 73 25.63 -30.27 -13.80
CA TYR A 73 24.22 -30.64 -13.72
C TYR A 73 23.40 -29.85 -14.74
N TYR A 74 23.55 -28.53 -14.78
CA TYR A 74 22.81 -27.67 -15.72
C TYR A 74 23.17 -27.93 -17.19
N ILE A 75 24.43 -28.27 -17.48
CA ILE A 75 24.86 -28.62 -18.84
C ILE A 75 24.16 -29.90 -19.30
N PHE A 76 24.19 -30.95 -18.48
CA PHE A 76 23.55 -32.21 -18.85
C PHE A 76 22.04 -32.14 -18.82
N ASP A 77 21.47 -31.36 -17.92
CA ASP A 77 20.03 -31.12 -17.86
C ASP A 77 19.55 -30.36 -19.11
N PHE A 78 20.32 -29.37 -19.58
CA PHE A 78 20.08 -28.72 -20.87
C PHE A 78 20.20 -29.70 -22.05
N LEU A 79 21.23 -30.56 -22.07
CA LEU A 79 21.38 -31.60 -23.10
C LEU A 79 20.28 -32.66 -23.04
N ARG A 80 19.64 -32.84 -21.86
CA ARG A 80 18.52 -33.76 -21.64
C ARG A 80 17.19 -33.23 -22.13
N LEU A 81 17.07 -31.94 -22.44
CA LEU A 81 15.90 -31.38 -23.11
C LEU A 81 15.71 -32.10 -24.46
N LYS A 82 14.91 -33.16 -24.45
CA LYS A 82 14.53 -33.92 -25.65
C LYS A 82 13.57 -33.05 -26.46
N GLY A 83 14.15 -32.22 -27.31
CA GLY A 83 13.42 -31.40 -28.27
C GLY A 83 13.94 -31.60 -29.68
N LYS A 84 13.04 -31.45 -30.66
CA LYS A 84 13.44 -31.31 -32.07
C LYS A 84 13.30 -29.84 -32.46
N PHE A 85 14.38 -29.24 -32.95
CA PHE A 85 14.29 -27.98 -33.67
C PHE A 85 13.75 -28.27 -35.07
N VAL A 86 12.56 -27.74 -35.38
CA VAL A 86 11.90 -27.81 -36.68
C VAL A 86 11.90 -26.41 -37.28
N LYS A 87 12.55 -26.23 -38.43
CA LYS A 87 12.52 -24.95 -39.15
C LYS A 87 11.20 -24.85 -39.92
N ASN A 88 10.35 -23.88 -39.58
CA ASN A 88 9.12 -23.54 -40.30
C ASN A 88 9.14 -22.03 -40.59
N ASP A 89 8.91 -21.63 -41.84
CA ASP A 89 8.63 -20.23 -42.25
C ASP A 89 9.55 -19.18 -41.57
N ASN A 90 10.86 -19.34 -41.74
CA ASN A 90 11.91 -18.46 -41.18
C ASN A 90 12.04 -18.45 -39.64
N CYS A 91 11.42 -19.40 -38.94
CA CYS A 91 11.57 -19.61 -37.51
C CYS A 91 12.08 -21.02 -37.19
N TYR A 92 12.86 -21.16 -36.13
CA TYR A 92 13.28 -22.44 -35.56
C TYR A 92 12.41 -22.77 -34.36
N ASN A 93 11.43 -23.67 -34.52
CA ASN A 93 10.55 -24.11 -33.45
C ASN A 93 11.20 -25.27 -32.68
N LEU A 94 11.45 -25.13 -31.39
CA LEU A 94 11.83 -26.24 -30.52
C LEU A 94 10.57 -26.97 -30.07
N SER A 95 10.27 -28.09 -30.72
CA SER A 95 9.26 -29.04 -30.25
C SER A 95 9.85 -29.87 -29.12
N LEU A 96 9.67 -29.41 -27.89
CA LEU A 96 10.01 -30.17 -26.68
C LEU A 96 9.01 -31.30 -26.45
N ASP A 97 9.51 -32.49 -26.10
CA ASP A 97 8.67 -33.61 -25.69
C ASP A 97 7.97 -33.24 -24.38
N LYS A 98 6.65 -33.11 -24.45
CA LYS A 98 5.80 -32.61 -23.35
C LYS A 98 5.86 -33.48 -22.10
N GLU A 99 6.26 -34.75 -22.21
CA GLU A 99 6.34 -35.68 -21.09
C GLU A 99 7.75 -35.79 -20.50
N LEU A 100 8.78 -35.47 -21.29
CA LEU A 100 10.19 -35.70 -20.93
C LEU A 100 10.99 -34.42 -20.66
N SER A 101 10.43 -33.24 -20.94
CA SER A 101 11.13 -31.97 -20.71
C SER A 101 11.09 -31.60 -19.23
N GLN A 102 12.18 -31.90 -18.54
CA GLN A 102 12.45 -31.45 -17.19
C GLN A 102 13.56 -30.42 -17.26
N LEU A 103 13.40 -29.32 -16.53
CA LEU A 103 14.43 -28.29 -16.41
C LEU A 103 14.64 -28.12 -14.89
N VAL A 104 15.87 -28.30 -14.43
CA VAL A 104 16.24 -28.29 -13.01
C VAL A 104 15.46 -29.32 -12.17
N GLY A 105 15.22 -30.52 -12.71
CA GLY A 105 14.57 -31.63 -11.97
C GLY A 105 13.08 -31.44 -11.69
N GLU A 106 12.48 -30.36 -12.19
CA GLU A 106 11.06 -30.07 -12.07
C GLU A 106 10.38 -30.15 -13.45
N LYS A 107 9.10 -30.53 -13.47
CA LYS A 107 8.35 -30.71 -14.73
C LYS A 107 7.94 -29.33 -15.29
N PHE A 108 8.76 -28.82 -16.20
CA PHE A 108 8.42 -27.67 -17.02
C PHE A 108 7.74 -28.12 -18.30
N LYS A 109 6.51 -27.64 -18.55
CA LYS A 109 5.87 -27.85 -19.83
C LYS A 109 6.10 -26.63 -20.71
N VAL A 110 7.21 -26.62 -21.45
CA VAL A 110 7.39 -25.66 -22.55
C VAL A 110 6.38 -26.05 -23.64
N LEU A 111 5.38 -25.21 -23.84
CA LEU A 111 4.31 -25.43 -24.81
C LEU A 111 4.72 -24.99 -26.21
N ASP A 112 5.52 -23.94 -26.30
CA ASP A 112 5.96 -23.35 -27.55
C ASP A 112 7.28 -22.62 -27.33
N PHE A 113 8.28 -22.85 -28.17
CA PHE A 113 9.51 -22.06 -28.20
C PHE A 113 9.94 -21.93 -29.64
N SER A 114 10.13 -20.71 -30.10
CA SER A 114 10.58 -20.41 -31.46
C SER A 114 11.66 -19.35 -31.45
N LEU A 115 12.63 -19.50 -32.33
CA LEU A 115 13.69 -18.53 -32.59
C LEU A 115 13.54 -17.96 -34.00
N ASP A 116 13.83 -16.68 -34.20
CA ASP A 116 13.96 -16.07 -35.53
C ASP A 116 15.24 -16.54 -36.26
N GLU A 117 15.45 -16.12 -37.51
CA GLU A 117 16.65 -16.50 -38.29
C GLU A 117 17.97 -16.02 -37.67
N ASN A 118 17.92 -15.01 -36.81
CA ASN A 118 19.07 -14.46 -36.09
C ASN A 118 19.24 -15.11 -34.70
N PHE A 119 18.49 -16.18 -34.41
CA PHE A 119 18.46 -16.87 -33.11
C PHE A 119 17.95 -16.02 -31.94
N ASN A 120 17.20 -14.94 -32.20
CA ASN A 120 16.45 -14.27 -31.13
C ASN A 120 15.17 -15.03 -30.83
N ILE A 121 14.69 -14.98 -29.59
CA ILE A 121 13.40 -15.59 -29.25
C ILE A 121 12.27 -14.86 -29.97
N ASP A 122 11.47 -15.62 -30.71
CA ASP A 122 10.22 -15.18 -31.33
C ASP A 122 9.02 -15.50 -30.43
N LYS A 123 8.93 -16.74 -29.89
CA LYS A 123 7.90 -17.13 -28.92
C LYS A 123 8.49 -18.00 -27.83
N PHE A 124 8.02 -17.86 -26.59
CA PHE A 124 8.38 -18.75 -25.49
C PHE A 124 7.23 -18.89 -24.50
N LYS A 125 6.43 -19.94 -24.66
CA LYS A 125 5.32 -20.27 -23.78
C LYS A 125 5.70 -21.43 -22.86
N LEU A 126 5.65 -21.18 -21.57
CA LEU A 126 5.93 -22.14 -20.51
C LEU A 126 4.67 -22.38 -19.68
N ILE A 127 4.53 -23.56 -19.09
CA ILE A 127 3.63 -23.84 -17.97
C ILE A 127 4.47 -24.55 -16.91
N SER A 128 4.57 -23.91 -15.76
CA SER A 128 5.13 -24.49 -14.55
C SER A 128 4.00 -24.95 -13.63
N ASN A 129 4.23 -26.02 -12.88
CA ASN A 129 3.51 -26.27 -11.63
C ASN A 129 4.52 -26.24 -10.48
N LEU A 130 5.26 -25.14 -10.40
CA LEU A 130 6.38 -24.99 -9.49
C LEU A 130 5.93 -24.33 -8.21
N ASN A 131 6.63 -24.66 -7.12
CA ASN A 131 6.73 -23.71 -6.04
C ASN A 131 7.43 -22.43 -6.55
N SER A 132 7.01 -21.31 -5.99
CA SER A 132 7.54 -19.96 -6.27
C SER A 132 9.06 -19.82 -6.24
N PHE A 133 9.77 -20.58 -5.40
CA PHE A 133 11.24 -20.53 -5.35
C PHE A 133 11.86 -21.12 -6.62
N ALA A 134 11.37 -22.28 -7.05
CA ALA A 134 11.83 -22.94 -8.26
C ALA A 134 11.46 -22.12 -9.50
N PHE A 135 10.28 -21.49 -9.55
CA PHE A 135 9.93 -20.57 -10.65
C PHE A 135 10.94 -19.42 -10.77
N ILE A 136 11.24 -18.73 -9.66
CA ILE A 136 12.15 -17.59 -9.67
C ILE A 136 13.56 -18.01 -10.08
N SER A 137 14.07 -19.11 -9.53
CA SER A 137 15.40 -19.65 -9.85
C SER A 137 15.51 -20.01 -11.34
N SER A 138 14.52 -20.72 -11.88
CA SER A 138 14.50 -21.10 -13.30
C SER A 138 14.30 -19.90 -14.22
N PHE A 139 13.55 -18.88 -13.80
CA PHE A 139 13.42 -17.64 -14.57
C PHE A 139 14.73 -16.85 -14.59
N GLN A 140 15.45 -16.76 -13.46
CA GLN A 140 16.78 -16.16 -13.40
C GLN A 140 17.77 -16.92 -14.29
N PHE A 141 17.75 -18.25 -14.28
CA PHE A 141 18.56 -19.06 -15.19
C PHE A 141 18.33 -18.71 -16.67
N LEU A 142 17.06 -18.54 -17.08
CA LEU A 142 16.76 -18.14 -18.45
C LEU A 142 17.27 -16.73 -18.77
N LEU A 143 17.17 -15.79 -17.82
CA LEU A 143 17.75 -14.45 -17.97
C LEU A 143 19.28 -14.51 -18.11
N ASP A 144 19.95 -15.26 -17.25
CA ASP A 144 21.42 -15.38 -17.19
C ASP A 144 22.00 -16.02 -18.46
N PHE A 145 21.25 -16.89 -19.12
CA PHE A 145 21.63 -17.48 -20.40
C PHE A 145 21.43 -16.54 -21.61
N GLY A 146 21.03 -15.29 -21.38
CA GLY A 146 20.86 -14.29 -22.44
C GLY A 146 19.63 -14.54 -23.32
N PHE A 147 18.71 -15.42 -22.89
CA PHE A 147 17.46 -15.68 -23.61
C PHE A 147 16.58 -14.43 -23.66
N PHE A 148 16.67 -13.56 -22.65
CA PHE A 148 16.00 -12.26 -22.67
C PHE A 148 17.07 -11.17 -22.61
N GLY A 149 17.19 -10.37 -23.67
CA GLY A 149 18.12 -9.26 -23.71
C GLY A 149 17.79 -8.20 -22.66
N SER A 150 18.43 -8.24 -21.49
CA SER A 150 18.69 -7.08 -20.64
C SER A 150 19.61 -7.45 -19.47
N ASP A 151 20.77 -6.79 -19.39
CA ASP A 151 21.82 -6.97 -18.37
C ASP A 151 21.44 -6.51 -16.94
N ASN A 152 20.16 -6.32 -16.56
CA ASN A 152 19.84 -5.60 -15.31
C ASN A 152 18.60 -6.05 -14.53
N ILE A 153 18.03 -7.24 -14.77
CA ILE A 153 16.96 -7.75 -13.91
C ILE A 153 17.56 -8.67 -12.84
N ASN A 154 17.89 -8.10 -11.67
CA ASN A 154 18.40 -8.86 -10.53
C ASN A 154 17.24 -9.44 -9.69
N ILE A 155 16.68 -10.56 -10.16
CA ILE A 155 15.55 -11.26 -9.52
C ILE A 155 16.00 -11.99 -8.24
N LEU A 156 17.31 -12.13 -8.00
CA LEU A 156 17.83 -12.66 -6.73
C LEU A 156 17.34 -11.88 -5.50
N SER A 157 16.98 -10.60 -5.65
CA SER A 157 16.32 -9.83 -4.57
C SER A 157 14.95 -10.38 -4.17
N LEU A 158 14.22 -11.03 -5.09
CA LEU A 158 12.95 -11.71 -4.84
C LEU A 158 13.14 -13.12 -4.27
N ILE A 159 14.29 -13.77 -4.54
CA ILE A 159 14.63 -15.12 -4.04
C ILE A 159 14.75 -15.15 -2.50
N GLN A 160 15.13 -14.03 -1.88
CA GLN A 160 15.31 -13.96 -0.43
C GLN A 160 13.99 -13.93 0.38
N SER A 161 12.84 -13.80 -0.29
CA SER A 161 11.54 -13.87 0.37
C SER A 161 10.98 -15.30 0.40
N LYS A 162 10.44 -15.72 1.55
CA LYS A 162 9.73 -17.00 1.65
C LYS A 162 8.47 -16.94 0.79
N HIS A 163 8.38 -17.82 -0.19
CA HIS A 163 7.23 -17.93 -1.08
C HIS A 163 6.73 -19.38 -1.14
N SER A 164 5.42 -19.59 -1.27
CA SER A 164 4.84 -20.91 -1.58
C SER A 164 3.56 -20.78 -2.42
N GLY A 165 3.16 -21.83 -3.12
CA GLY A 165 1.95 -21.89 -3.95
C GLY A 165 2.22 -22.35 -5.39
N ASP A 166 1.18 -22.85 -6.05
CA ASP A 166 1.24 -23.28 -7.46
C ASP A 166 1.19 -22.05 -8.36
N ILE A 167 2.20 -21.86 -9.22
CA ILE A 167 2.28 -20.73 -10.16
C ILE A 167 2.18 -21.23 -11.60
N LEU A 168 1.16 -20.74 -12.31
CA LEU A 168 1.01 -20.85 -13.75
C LEU A 168 1.52 -19.57 -14.40
N ALA A 169 2.64 -19.63 -15.12
CA ALA A 169 3.22 -18.47 -15.78
C ALA A 169 3.36 -18.71 -17.29
N SER A 170 2.80 -17.82 -18.10
CA SER A 170 2.97 -17.75 -19.55
C SER A 170 3.77 -16.51 -19.90
N LEU A 171 4.81 -16.68 -20.72
CA LEU A 171 5.53 -15.59 -21.35
C LEU A 171 5.25 -15.68 -22.86
N ASN A 172 5.32 -14.56 -23.58
CA ASN A 172 5.26 -14.55 -25.04
C ASN A 172 5.94 -13.30 -25.57
N LEU A 173 6.66 -13.39 -26.68
CA LEU A 173 7.12 -12.20 -27.40
C LEU A 173 6.14 -11.96 -28.56
N ASN A 174 5.68 -10.73 -28.73
CA ASN A 174 4.85 -10.38 -29.87
C ASN A 174 5.70 -9.97 -31.08
N ASP A 175 5.07 -9.75 -32.23
CA ASP A 175 5.74 -9.34 -33.49
C ASP A 175 6.58 -8.04 -33.33
N ASN A 176 6.26 -7.22 -32.32
CA ASN A 176 6.99 -6.00 -31.97
C ASN A 176 8.15 -6.22 -30.99
N LYS A 177 8.50 -7.48 -30.67
CA LYS A 177 9.49 -7.90 -29.67
C LYS A 177 9.16 -7.42 -28.24
N GLU A 178 7.88 -7.21 -27.93
CA GLU A 178 7.43 -6.91 -26.58
C GLU A 178 7.17 -8.21 -25.81
N LEU A 179 7.72 -8.29 -24.60
CA LEU A 179 7.51 -9.43 -23.70
C LEU A 179 6.15 -9.30 -23.03
N LEU A 180 5.18 -10.09 -23.45
CA LEU A 180 3.91 -10.32 -22.76
C LEU A 180 4.13 -11.35 -21.65
N PHE A 181 3.60 -11.07 -20.46
CA PHE A 181 3.62 -12.00 -19.34
C PHE A 181 2.23 -12.12 -18.71
N ASP A 182 1.89 -13.34 -18.30
CA ASP A 182 0.64 -13.68 -17.62
C ASP A 182 0.97 -14.72 -16.54
N ILE A 183 0.85 -14.33 -15.28
CA ILE A 183 1.22 -15.14 -14.12
C ILE A 183 0.00 -15.26 -13.23
N GLU A 184 -0.48 -16.47 -12.99
CA GLU A 184 -1.57 -16.77 -12.10
C GLU A 184 -1.11 -17.72 -10.99
N SER A 185 -1.64 -17.52 -9.79
CA SER A 185 -1.40 -18.45 -8.69
C SER A 185 -2.62 -18.55 -7.80
N LYS A 186 -2.86 -19.78 -7.33
CA LYS A 186 -3.84 -20.09 -6.28
C LYS A 186 -3.08 -20.31 -5.00
N ASN A 187 -3.52 -19.71 -3.90
CA ASN A 187 -2.87 -19.81 -2.59
C ASN A 187 -1.42 -19.27 -2.56
N PHE A 188 -1.13 -18.22 -3.34
CA PHE A 188 0.19 -17.59 -3.36
C PHE A 188 0.52 -17.04 -1.97
N GLN A 189 1.66 -17.42 -1.40
CA GLN A 189 2.16 -16.85 -0.17
C GLN A 189 3.37 -15.98 -0.48
N LEU A 190 3.32 -14.72 -0.05
CA LEU A 190 4.45 -13.80 -0.07
C LEU A 190 4.75 -13.39 1.38
N LEU A 191 5.98 -13.67 1.83
CA LEU A 191 6.38 -13.45 3.22
C LEU A 191 5.46 -14.24 4.18
N ASN A 192 4.67 -13.53 4.99
CA ASN A 192 3.72 -14.11 5.95
C ASN A 192 2.26 -13.91 5.54
N LYS A 193 2.00 -13.45 4.31
CA LYS A 193 0.65 -13.19 3.82
C LYS A 193 0.30 -14.19 2.72
N LYS A 194 -0.80 -14.91 2.92
CA LYS A 194 -1.38 -15.82 1.94
C LYS A 194 -2.47 -15.08 1.17
N PHE A 195 -2.42 -15.18 -0.14
CA PHE A 195 -3.39 -14.67 -1.09
C PHE A 195 -4.13 -15.86 -1.70
N GLU A 196 -5.46 -15.84 -1.63
CA GLU A 196 -6.30 -16.87 -2.25
C GLU A 196 -6.23 -16.78 -3.77
N LYS A 197 -6.14 -15.55 -4.29
CA LYS A 197 -6.10 -15.26 -5.72
C LYS A 197 -4.98 -14.29 -6.06
N PHE A 198 -4.08 -14.73 -6.94
CA PHE A 198 -3.05 -13.88 -7.55
C PHE A 198 -3.13 -13.98 -9.08
N SER A 199 -3.11 -12.84 -9.76
CA SER A 199 -3.01 -12.77 -11.22
C SER A 199 -2.25 -11.51 -11.62
N LEU A 200 -1.21 -11.64 -12.42
CA LEU A 200 -0.37 -10.55 -12.90
C LEU A 200 -0.22 -10.71 -14.41
N LYS A 201 -0.80 -9.77 -15.16
CA LYS A 201 -0.70 -9.70 -16.60
C LYS A 201 -0.15 -8.35 -17.02
N GLY A 202 0.78 -8.38 -17.97
CA GLY A 202 1.38 -7.17 -18.47
C GLY A 202 2.26 -7.40 -19.68
N LYS A 203 2.95 -6.33 -20.07
CA LYS A 203 3.92 -6.34 -21.15
C LYS A 203 5.12 -5.45 -20.83
N LYS A 204 6.29 -5.83 -21.33
CA LYS A 204 7.54 -5.08 -21.21
C LYS A 204 8.12 -4.84 -22.60
N SER A 205 8.46 -3.58 -22.90
CA SER A 205 9.06 -3.16 -24.16
C SER A 205 10.16 -2.15 -23.86
N LYS A 206 11.43 -2.53 -24.07
CA LYS A 206 12.60 -1.68 -23.77
C LYS A 206 12.54 -1.13 -22.32
N SER A 207 12.37 0.19 -22.17
CA SER A 207 12.24 0.91 -20.90
C SER A 207 10.82 0.98 -20.35
N ASN A 208 9.81 0.52 -21.09
CA ASN A 208 8.41 0.58 -20.69
C ASN A 208 7.97 -0.75 -20.07
N LEU A 209 7.25 -0.67 -18.96
CA LEU A 209 6.57 -1.77 -18.30
C LEU A 209 5.11 -1.39 -18.09
N GLU A 210 4.20 -2.14 -18.70
CA GLU A 210 2.76 -1.98 -18.54
C GLU A 210 2.21 -3.18 -17.79
N ILE A 211 1.77 -2.98 -16.56
CA ILE A 211 0.97 -3.93 -15.81
C ILE A 211 -0.50 -3.65 -16.17
N GLN A 212 -1.02 -4.46 -17.07
CA GLN A 212 -2.40 -4.35 -17.54
C GLN A 212 -3.40 -4.75 -16.46
N LYS A 213 -3.04 -5.76 -15.67
CA LYS A 213 -3.89 -6.30 -14.63
C LYS A 213 -3.05 -6.95 -13.54
N LEU A 214 -3.27 -6.53 -12.31
CA LEU A 214 -2.68 -7.11 -11.11
C LEU A 214 -3.81 -7.34 -10.11
N ILE A 215 -4.05 -8.58 -9.76
CA ILE A 215 -5.05 -8.99 -8.77
C ILE A 215 -4.35 -9.61 -7.59
N PHE A 216 -4.68 -9.10 -6.40
CA PHE A 216 -4.41 -9.75 -5.11
C PHE A 216 -5.72 -9.83 -4.34
N ASP A 217 -6.27 -11.03 -4.20
CA ASP A 217 -7.57 -11.28 -3.57
C ASP A 217 -8.69 -10.42 -4.16
N ASP A 218 -9.06 -9.34 -3.48
CA ASP A 218 -10.10 -8.39 -3.85
C ASP A 218 -9.59 -7.01 -4.31
N ILE A 219 -8.28 -6.87 -4.45
CA ILE A 219 -7.61 -5.68 -4.97
C ILE A 219 -7.23 -5.91 -6.42
N GLU A 220 -7.60 -4.98 -7.29
CA GLU A 220 -7.23 -4.92 -8.70
C GLU A 220 -6.41 -3.65 -8.95
N SER A 221 -5.32 -3.77 -9.70
CA SER A 221 -4.45 -2.66 -10.05
C SER A 221 -3.98 -2.75 -11.50
N SER A 222 -3.76 -1.60 -12.13
CA SER A 222 -3.07 -1.46 -13.42
C SER A 222 -2.12 -0.28 -13.34
N ILE A 223 -0.97 -0.34 -14.00
CA ILE A 223 0.04 0.72 -13.95
C ILE A 223 0.93 0.68 -15.19
N PHE A 224 1.30 1.85 -15.71
CA PHE A 224 2.33 2.01 -16.72
C PHE A 224 3.56 2.67 -16.11
N VAL A 225 4.74 2.11 -16.36
CA VAL A 225 6.01 2.58 -15.83
C VAL A 225 6.98 2.78 -16.98
N ASP A 226 7.57 3.97 -17.08
CA ASP A 226 8.60 4.30 -18.05
C ASP A 226 9.92 4.61 -17.31
N THR A 227 10.92 3.76 -17.56
CA THR A 227 12.24 3.82 -16.94
C THR A 227 13.30 4.44 -17.85
N ALA A 228 12.92 5.14 -18.94
CA ALA A 228 13.88 5.73 -19.88
C ALA A 228 14.64 6.92 -19.28
N SER A 229 14.04 7.61 -18.31
CA SER A 229 14.60 8.78 -17.63
C SER A 229 15.13 8.45 -16.23
N GLU A 230 16.03 9.29 -15.71
CA GLU A 230 16.52 9.22 -14.32
C GLU A 230 15.37 9.25 -13.30
N LYS A 231 14.30 9.98 -13.63
CA LYS A 231 13.01 9.90 -12.94
C LYS A 231 12.17 8.83 -13.61
N ILE A 232 11.85 7.76 -12.89
CA ILE A 232 10.96 6.72 -13.41
C ILE A 232 9.55 7.29 -13.41
N ASN A 233 8.95 7.44 -14.60
CA ASN A 233 7.60 7.98 -14.73
C ASN A 233 6.57 6.87 -14.49
N ILE A 234 5.56 7.17 -13.69
CA ILE A 234 4.45 6.28 -13.37
C ILE A 234 3.18 6.91 -13.94
N LYS A 235 2.51 6.23 -14.86
CA LYS A 235 1.30 6.73 -15.54
C LYS A 235 0.15 5.75 -15.39
N ASP A 236 -1.06 6.30 -15.45
CA ASP A 236 -2.32 5.57 -15.47
C ASP A 236 -2.43 4.52 -14.36
N TRP A 237 -1.87 4.83 -13.19
CA TRP A 237 -1.97 3.92 -12.06
C TRP A 237 -3.40 3.95 -11.53
N SER A 238 -4.11 2.85 -11.72
CA SER A 238 -5.44 2.62 -11.15
C SER A 238 -5.35 1.52 -10.11
N LEU A 239 -5.93 1.75 -8.94
CA LEU A 239 -6.12 0.76 -7.87
C LEU A 239 -7.59 0.76 -7.47
N LYS A 240 -8.18 -0.43 -7.43
CA LYS A 240 -9.57 -0.64 -7.06
C LYS A 240 -9.65 -1.78 -6.05
N LYS A 241 -10.40 -1.59 -4.98
CA LYS A 241 -10.77 -2.65 -4.05
C LYS A 241 -12.30 -2.74 -3.98
N LYS A 242 -12.88 -3.67 -4.74
CA LYS A 242 -14.34 -3.84 -4.91
C LYS A 242 -15.07 -2.48 -5.02
N ASP A 243 -15.96 -2.21 -4.07
CA ASP A 243 -16.74 -0.98 -3.93
C ASP A 243 -16.28 -0.13 -2.74
N GLU A 244 -15.10 -0.42 -2.19
CA GLU A 244 -14.55 0.24 -1.00
C GLU A 244 -13.65 1.42 -1.37
N ILE A 245 -12.75 1.19 -2.35
CA ILE A 245 -11.71 2.14 -2.76
C ILE A 245 -11.59 2.12 -4.28
N LEU A 246 -11.56 3.32 -4.87
CA LEU A 246 -11.04 3.57 -6.21
C LEU A 246 -9.99 4.67 -6.10
N LEU A 247 -8.84 4.48 -6.74
CA LEU A 247 -7.75 5.42 -6.72
C LEU A 247 -7.09 5.44 -8.10
N LYS A 248 -6.99 6.62 -8.70
CA LYS A 248 -6.30 6.87 -9.96
C LYS A 248 -5.24 7.93 -9.74
N MET A 249 -4.02 7.67 -10.19
CA MET A 249 -2.90 8.59 -10.01
C MET A 249 -1.86 8.49 -11.11
N ASN A 250 -1.13 9.58 -11.29
CA ASN A 250 0.09 9.67 -12.10
C ASN A 250 1.22 10.16 -11.19
N GLY A 251 2.48 9.86 -11.51
CA GLY A 251 3.57 10.27 -10.67
C GLY A 251 4.94 9.96 -11.23
N TYR A 252 5.93 10.07 -10.37
CA TYR A 252 7.29 9.67 -10.69
C TYR A 252 8.03 9.19 -9.44
N TYR A 253 9.04 8.37 -9.66
CA TYR A 253 10.05 8.02 -8.68
C TYR A 253 11.36 8.71 -9.04
N ASP A 254 11.87 9.53 -8.13
CA ASP A 254 13.18 10.15 -8.22
C ASP A 254 14.20 9.25 -7.52
N GLN A 255 15.05 8.58 -8.30
CA GLN A 255 16.07 7.67 -7.78
C GLN A 255 17.09 8.40 -6.90
N ASN A 256 17.48 9.62 -7.28
CA ASN A 256 18.47 10.42 -6.58
C ASN A 256 17.96 10.87 -5.22
N LEU A 257 16.67 11.13 -5.08
CA LEU A 257 16.04 11.51 -3.81
C LEU A 257 15.42 10.32 -3.05
N ALA A 258 15.35 9.14 -3.66
CA ALA A 258 14.55 8.00 -3.19
C ALA A 258 13.13 8.41 -2.79
N SER A 259 12.48 9.22 -3.64
CA SER A 259 11.17 9.78 -3.36
C SER A 259 10.16 9.49 -4.46
N LEU A 260 8.95 9.11 -4.07
CA LEU A 260 7.78 9.00 -4.92
C LEU A 260 6.93 10.25 -4.78
N SER A 261 6.40 10.74 -5.89
CA SER A 261 5.42 11.82 -5.91
C SER A 261 4.29 11.45 -6.87
N PHE A 262 3.07 11.54 -6.38
CA PHE A 262 1.86 11.18 -7.10
C PHE A 262 0.85 12.31 -7.07
N ASP A 263 0.26 12.58 -8.23
CA ASP A 263 -0.92 13.37 -8.43
C ASP A 263 -2.13 12.43 -8.56
N ILE A 264 -3.03 12.52 -7.59
CA ILE A 264 -4.23 11.70 -7.46
C ILE A 264 -5.35 12.43 -8.21
N SER A 265 -5.75 11.87 -9.35
CA SER A 265 -6.73 12.46 -10.26
C SER A 265 -8.17 12.02 -9.98
N ASP A 266 -8.38 10.87 -9.33
CA ASP A 266 -9.70 10.43 -8.86
C ASP A 266 -9.53 9.47 -7.68
N MET A 267 -10.07 9.84 -6.52
CA MET A 267 -10.16 8.99 -5.34
C MET A 267 -11.62 8.84 -4.95
N LYS A 268 -12.08 7.63 -4.67
CA LYS A 268 -13.40 7.36 -4.10
C LYS A 268 -13.26 6.39 -2.94
N LEU A 269 -13.88 6.73 -1.82
CA LEU A 269 -13.83 5.96 -0.58
C LEU A 269 -15.25 5.78 -0.04
N ASP A 270 -15.57 4.55 0.36
CA ASP A 270 -16.72 4.26 1.20
C ASP A 270 -16.26 4.19 2.67
N LEU A 271 -16.67 5.17 3.47
CA LEU A 271 -16.22 5.33 4.85
C LEU A 271 -16.59 4.14 5.74
N LYS A 272 -17.74 3.49 5.46
CA LYS A 272 -18.20 2.33 6.22
C LYS A 272 -17.33 1.12 5.93
N LYS A 273 -17.04 0.88 4.65
CA LYS A 273 -16.28 -0.30 4.21
C LYS A 273 -14.78 -0.17 4.46
N ILE A 274 -14.22 1.04 4.43
CA ILE A 274 -12.80 1.27 4.68
C ILE A 274 -12.44 1.26 6.17
N ARG A 275 -13.44 1.44 7.06
CA ARG A 275 -13.21 1.52 8.52
C ARG A 275 -12.38 0.35 9.08
N PRO A 276 -12.64 -0.93 8.77
CA PRO A 276 -11.84 -2.06 9.28
C PRO A 276 -10.36 -1.99 8.86
N LEU A 277 -10.07 -1.37 7.71
CA LEU A 277 -8.70 -1.16 7.24
C LEU A 277 -8.01 -0.06 8.06
N ILE A 278 -8.71 1.04 8.32
CA ILE A 278 -8.16 2.19 9.06
C ILE A 278 -8.04 1.89 10.55
N SER A 279 -8.95 1.11 11.13
CA SER A 279 -8.92 0.75 12.56
C SER A 279 -7.68 -0.04 12.97
N ASN A 280 -7.00 -0.68 12.02
CA ASN A 280 -5.72 -1.36 12.30
C ASN A 280 -4.57 -0.37 12.54
N PHE A 281 -4.74 0.90 12.15
CA PHE A 281 -3.71 1.94 12.26
C PHE A 281 -4.06 3.02 13.30
N PHE A 282 -5.34 3.24 13.57
CA PHE A 282 -5.81 4.31 14.46
C PHE A 282 -6.93 3.82 15.38
N ASP A 283 -6.88 4.24 16.66
CA ASP A 283 -8.01 4.13 17.58
C ASP A 283 -9.11 5.11 17.15
N LEU A 284 -10.06 4.60 16.35
CA LEU A 284 -11.18 5.39 15.86
C LEU A 284 -12.29 5.46 16.92
N PRO A 285 -12.99 6.60 17.07
CA PRO A 285 -14.14 6.71 17.96
C PRO A 285 -15.22 5.68 17.62
N LYS A 286 -15.97 5.25 18.64
CA LYS A 286 -17.07 4.27 18.47
C LYS A 286 -18.16 4.79 17.52
N ALA A 287 -18.44 6.10 17.56
CA ALA A 287 -19.41 6.74 16.67
C ALA A 287 -19.03 6.48 15.20
N LEU A 288 -19.99 6.01 14.42
CA LEU A 288 -19.76 5.48 13.09
C LEU A 288 -20.18 6.51 12.05
N ILE A 289 -19.19 7.18 11.46
CA ILE A 289 -19.38 8.04 10.29
C ILE A 289 -19.43 7.15 9.06
N GLU A 290 -20.56 7.17 8.36
CA GLU A 290 -20.74 6.52 7.05
C GLU A 290 -20.84 7.58 5.95
N GLY A 291 -20.73 7.14 4.70
CA GLY A 291 -20.86 7.97 3.52
C GLY A 291 -19.73 7.75 2.53
N HIS A 292 -19.66 8.62 1.52
CA HIS A 292 -18.66 8.54 0.46
C HIS A 292 -17.82 9.79 0.40
N LEU A 293 -16.51 9.62 0.21
CA LEU A 293 -15.59 10.70 -0.11
C LEU A 293 -15.14 10.54 -1.56
N LYS A 294 -15.29 11.60 -2.37
CA LYS A 294 -14.68 11.67 -3.71
C LYS A 294 -13.67 12.81 -3.73
N GLY A 295 -12.46 12.60 -4.24
CA GLY A 295 -11.45 13.65 -4.17
C GLY A 295 -10.29 13.52 -5.13
N THR A 296 -9.39 14.49 -5.04
CA THR A 296 -8.13 14.62 -5.79
C THR A 296 -7.04 15.12 -4.86
N GLY A 297 -5.78 15.05 -5.26
CA GLY A 297 -4.73 15.68 -4.46
C GLY A 297 -3.34 15.14 -4.72
N LEU A 298 -2.44 15.33 -3.78
CA LEU A 298 -1.03 14.99 -3.90
C LEU A 298 -0.61 14.01 -2.82
N LEU A 299 0.21 13.02 -3.19
CA LEU A 299 0.86 12.08 -2.28
C LEU A 299 2.37 12.12 -2.54
N SER A 300 3.15 12.35 -1.49
CA SER A 300 4.60 12.28 -1.51
C SER A 300 5.08 11.24 -0.51
N VAL A 301 5.94 10.33 -0.94
CA VAL A 301 6.54 9.29 -0.10
C VAL A 301 8.06 9.36 -0.24
N LYS A 302 8.76 9.54 0.87
CA LYS A 302 10.23 9.43 0.95
C LYS A 302 10.58 8.05 1.51
N LEU A 303 11.28 7.26 0.70
CA LEU A 303 11.79 5.97 1.10
C LEU A 303 13.01 6.16 2.02
N PRO A 304 13.21 5.29 3.01
CA PRO A 304 14.35 5.41 3.92
C PRO A 304 15.67 5.24 3.16
N LYS A 305 16.55 6.23 3.26
CA LYS A 305 17.99 6.09 3.01
C LYS A 305 18.70 5.80 4.33
N LYS A 306 19.99 5.39 4.30
CA LYS A 306 20.79 5.17 5.52
C LYS A 306 20.52 6.30 6.54
N ASP A 307 20.03 5.93 7.72
CA ASP A 307 19.69 6.81 8.86
C ASP A 307 18.45 7.71 8.73
N GLU A 308 17.69 7.64 7.62
CA GLU A 308 16.41 8.34 7.46
C GLU A 308 15.20 7.44 7.74
N LYS A 309 14.21 7.98 8.45
CA LYS A 309 12.92 7.28 8.67
C LYS A 309 12.04 7.42 7.44
N PHE A 310 11.27 6.36 7.17
CA PHE A 310 10.16 6.42 6.21
C PHE A 310 9.24 7.59 6.54
N ASN A 311 8.96 8.44 5.56
CA ASN A 311 8.11 9.61 5.73
C ASN A 311 7.17 9.76 4.53
N TYR A 312 5.90 9.98 4.80
CA TYR A 312 4.92 10.28 3.77
C TYR A 312 4.08 11.49 4.16
N SER A 313 3.66 12.23 3.15
CA SER A 313 2.71 13.33 3.24
C SER A 313 1.67 13.25 2.13
N MET A 314 0.47 13.68 2.44
CA MET A 314 -0.69 13.63 1.57
C MET A 314 -1.47 14.92 1.75
N ASN A 315 -1.96 15.50 0.66
CA ASN A 315 -2.83 16.66 0.67
C ASN A 315 -3.98 16.38 -0.30
N LEU A 316 -5.17 16.15 0.23
CA LEU A 316 -6.34 15.73 -0.53
C LEU A 316 -7.47 16.74 -0.40
N ASP A 317 -8.14 17.03 -1.51
CA ASP A 317 -9.39 17.76 -1.54
C ASP A 317 -10.53 16.76 -1.77
N PHE A 318 -11.43 16.65 -0.80
CA PHE A 318 -12.58 15.77 -0.84
C PHE A 318 -13.89 16.55 -0.95
N GLN A 319 -14.80 16.00 -1.76
CA GLN A 319 -16.22 16.27 -1.77
C GLN A 319 -16.93 15.10 -1.07
N PRO A 320 -17.34 15.28 0.19
CA PRO A 320 -18.12 14.28 0.89
C PRO A 320 -19.55 14.21 0.36
N SER A 321 -20.17 13.04 0.43
CA SER A 321 -21.57 12.84 0.06
C SER A 321 -22.21 11.75 0.93
N ASN A 322 -23.51 11.89 1.17
CA ASN A 322 -24.30 10.95 1.98
C ASN A 322 -23.68 10.68 3.36
N LEU A 323 -23.08 11.70 3.98
CA LEU A 323 -22.47 11.52 5.29
C LEU A 323 -23.54 11.30 6.35
N THR A 324 -23.34 10.31 7.21
CA THR A 324 -24.22 10.05 8.35
C THR A 324 -23.43 9.67 9.58
N VAL A 325 -23.89 10.11 10.75
CA VAL A 325 -23.42 9.62 12.05
C VAL A 325 -24.63 9.06 12.76
N GLU A 326 -24.67 7.73 12.90
CA GLU A 326 -25.83 7.00 13.41
C GLU A 326 -27.12 7.38 12.64
N LYS A 327 -28.07 8.09 13.28
CA LYS A 327 -29.34 8.54 12.67
C LYS A 327 -29.29 9.96 12.11
N VAL A 328 -28.16 10.66 12.26
CA VAL A 328 -28.01 12.06 11.87
C VAL A 328 -27.32 12.14 10.52
N ARG A 329 -27.97 12.80 9.55
CA ARG A 329 -27.34 13.16 8.27
C ARG A 329 -26.48 14.40 8.46
N LEU A 330 -25.28 14.36 7.88
CA LEU A 330 -24.38 15.49 7.82
C LEU A 330 -24.34 16.00 6.37
N TYR A 331 -24.62 17.28 6.20
CA TYR A 331 -24.40 17.98 4.94
C TYR A 331 -23.15 18.83 5.09
N ASN A 332 -22.12 18.57 4.28
CA ASN A 332 -20.95 19.43 4.23
C ASN A 332 -21.09 20.37 3.03
N ASN A 333 -21.20 21.67 3.29
CA ASN A 333 -21.44 22.65 2.23
C ASN A 333 -20.14 23.07 1.50
N GLY A 334 -18.97 22.68 1.99
CA GLY A 334 -17.66 22.98 1.42
C GLY A 334 -16.89 21.75 0.91
N SER A 335 -15.75 22.01 0.27
CA SER A 335 -14.71 21.00 0.04
C SER A 335 -13.90 20.78 1.31
N LEU A 336 -13.60 19.53 1.62
CA LEU A 336 -12.73 19.14 2.72
C LEU A 336 -11.29 19.06 2.23
N ASN A 337 -10.43 19.98 2.67
CA ASN A 337 -9.00 19.82 2.47
C ASN A 337 -8.42 19.03 3.64
N VAL A 338 -7.82 17.88 3.34
CA VAL A 338 -7.22 16.95 4.30
C VAL A 338 -5.74 16.86 4.03
N HIS A 339 -4.95 17.40 4.94
CA HIS A 339 -3.51 17.20 4.97
C HIS A 339 -3.15 16.14 6.01
N PHE A 340 -2.35 15.16 5.60
CA PHE A 340 -1.81 14.15 6.49
C PHE A 340 -0.31 14.05 6.27
N ALA A 341 0.48 14.01 7.34
CA ALA A 341 1.87 13.60 7.25
C ALA A 341 2.31 12.79 8.48
N SER A 342 3.15 11.79 8.24
CA SER A 342 3.58 10.85 9.28
C SER A 342 4.30 11.48 10.48
N ASN A 343 4.87 12.68 10.31
CA ASN A 343 5.62 13.39 11.34
C ASN A 343 4.83 14.51 12.04
N THR A 344 3.76 15.03 11.43
CA THR A 344 2.98 16.17 11.95
C THR A 344 1.54 15.82 12.31
N GLY A 345 1.04 14.65 11.89
CA GLY A 345 -0.33 14.20 12.16
C GLY A 345 -1.26 14.54 11.00
N PHE A 346 -2.50 14.91 11.33
CA PHE A 346 -3.50 15.29 10.32
C PHE A 346 -4.09 16.66 10.59
N MET A 347 -4.54 17.30 9.52
CA MET A 347 -5.25 18.57 9.51
C MET A 347 -6.39 18.48 8.50
N ILE A 348 -7.56 18.95 8.88
CA ILE A 348 -8.76 19.02 8.05
C ILE A 348 -9.25 20.47 8.06
N GLN A 349 -9.54 21.02 6.89
CA GLN A 349 -10.12 22.34 6.71
C GLN A 349 -11.41 22.24 5.87
N GLY A 350 -12.29 23.23 6.00
CA GLY A 350 -13.53 23.28 5.21
C GLY A 350 -14.65 22.38 5.73
N LEU A 351 -14.62 22.03 7.02
CA LEU A 351 -15.72 21.35 7.71
C LEU A 351 -16.84 22.38 7.95
N ASP A 352 -17.92 22.26 7.19
CA ASP A 352 -19.09 23.14 7.23
C ASP A 352 -20.34 22.27 7.31
N PHE A 353 -20.63 21.77 8.51
CA PHE A 353 -21.65 20.77 8.75
C PHE A 353 -23.00 21.41 9.06
N SER A 354 -24.02 20.99 8.33
CA SER A 354 -25.42 21.13 8.72
C SER A 354 -25.97 19.76 9.10
N PHE A 355 -26.72 19.68 10.20
CA PHE A 355 -27.21 18.42 10.75
C PHE A 355 -28.67 18.21 10.39
N TYR A 356 -29.09 16.98 10.13
CA TYR A 356 -30.51 16.65 9.98
C TYR A 356 -30.83 15.33 10.67
N SER A 357 -31.86 15.32 11.49
CA SER A 357 -32.42 14.11 12.09
C SER A 357 -33.91 14.05 11.80
N LYS A 358 -34.44 12.83 11.63
CA LYS A 358 -35.90 12.62 11.51
C LYS A 358 -36.62 12.79 12.85
N ASP A 359 -35.90 12.52 13.94
CA ASP A 359 -36.46 12.52 15.30
C ASP A 359 -36.45 13.92 15.91
N VAL A 360 -35.52 14.77 15.45
CA VAL A 360 -35.30 16.14 15.93
C VAL A 360 -35.01 16.98 14.70
N ASP A 361 -35.83 17.99 14.43
CA ASP A 361 -35.53 18.93 13.35
C ASP A 361 -34.27 19.72 13.74
N LEU A 362 -33.13 19.30 13.17
CA LEU A 362 -31.81 19.88 13.36
C LEU A 362 -31.34 20.66 12.14
N SER A 363 -32.18 20.83 11.09
CA SER A 363 -31.74 21.32 9.77
C SER A 363 -31.09 22.70 9.78
N TYR A 364 -31.18 23.42 10.89
CA TYR A 364 -30.65 24.75 11.06
C TYR A 364 -29.47 24.82 12.06
N LEU A 365 -29.11 23.71 12.72
CA LEU A 365 -27.86 23.63 13.48
C LEU A 365 -26.71 23.59 12.47
N THR A 366 -25.84 24.59 12.52
CA THR A 366 -24.65 24.65 11.67
C THR A 366 -23.39 24.72 12.53
N CYS A 367 -22.41 23.88 12.20
CA CYS A 367 -21.10 23.88 12.83
C CYS A 367 -20.05 24.01 11.73
N LYS A 368 -19.36 25.15 11.73
CA LYS A 368 -18.28 25.44 10.79
C LYS A 368 -16.96 25.43 11.53
N ILE A 369 -16.07 24.52 11.19
CA ILE A 369 -14.74 24.40 11.79
C ILE A 369 -13.73 24.88 10.76
N GLY A 370 -13.07 26.01 11.04
CA GLY A 370 -12.03 26.54 10.17
C GLY A 370 -10.86 25.57 9.99
N LYS A 371 -10.39 24.98 11.08
CA LYS A 371 -9.32 23.98 11.07
C LYS A 371 -9.47 22.96 12.20
N ALA A 372 -9.60 21.69 11.85
CA ALA A 372 -9.44 20.57 12.77
C ALA A 372 -8.04 19.97 12.60
N SER A 373 -7.37 19.60 13.67
CA SER A 373 -6.05 18.98 13.60
C SER A 373 -5.80 18.03 14.77
N PHE A 374 -4.91 17.07 14.58
CA PHE A 374 -4.47 16.16 15.63
C PHE A 374 -2.96 16.22 15.76
N ASP A 375 -2.50 16.54 16.96
CA ASP A 375 -1.10 16.58 17.32
C ASP A 375 -0.65 15.21 17.84
N LEU A 376 0.16 14.50 17.04
CA LEU A 376 0.70 13.19 17.38
C LEU A 376 1.55 13.20 18.66
N LYS A 377 2.29 14.29 18.93
CA LYS A 377 3.19 14.36 20.10
C LYS A 377 2.39 14.45 21.40
N ASN A 378 1.35 15.27 21.40
CA ASN A 378 0.54 15.54 22.59
C ASN A 378 -0.75 14.70 22.67
N LYS A 379 -1.05 13.90 21.63
CA LYS A 379 -2.29 13.11 21.47
C LYS A 379 -3.56 13.93 21.71
N ASN A 380 -3.55 15.19 21.24
CA ASN A 380 -4.65 16.12 21.41
C ASN A 380 -5.22 16.52 20.05
N TYR A 381 -6.54 16.62 20.00
CA TYR A 381 -7.28 17.24 18.93
C TYR A 381 -7.40 18.74 19.19
N LEU A 382 -7.36 19.52 18.13
CA LEU A 382 -7.50 20.97 18.15
C LEU A 382 -8.40 21.40 17.00
N LEU A 383 -9.53 22.02 17.35
CA LEU A 383 -10.45 22.71 16.46
C LEU A 383 -10.22 24.21 16.64
N LYS A 384 -9.88 24.91 15.57
CA LYS A 384 -9.71 26.36 15.55
C LYS A 384 -10.78 27.02 14.72
N ASP A 385 -11.13 28.23 15.12
CA ASP A 385 -12.10 29.08 14.43
C ASP A 385 -13.41 28.31 14.21
N THR A 386 -13.87 27.64 15.27
CA THR A 386 -15.11 26.84 15.27
C THR A 386 -16.27 27.77 15.53
N ASN A 387 -17.14 27.97 14.55
CA ASN A 387 -18.41 28.64 14.71
C ASN A 387 -19.52 27.58 14.90
N ILE A 388 -20.23 27.67 16.01
CA ILE A 388 -21.43 26.90 16.30
C ILE A 388 -22.61 27.88 16.33
N TYR A 389 -23.52 27.72 15.38
CA TYR A 389 -24.75 28.49 15.31
C TYR A 389 -25.95 27.59 15.63
N ILE A 390 -26.68 27.98 16.68
CA ILE A 390 -27.86 27.29 17.20
C ILE A 390 -29.04 28.26 17.08
N PRO A 391 -29.94 28.07 16.10
CA PRO A 391 -31.08 28.95 15.94
C PRO A 391 -32.12 28.75 17.02
N GLN A 392 -32.85 29.81 17.33
CA GLN A 392 -33.91 29.84 18.32
C GLN A 392 -35.00 28.79 18.05
N SER A 393 -35.28 28.50 16.77
CA SER A 393 -36.27 27.50 16.35
C SER A 393 -36.01 26.11 16.95
N LEU A 394 -34.73 25.76 17.20
CA LEU A 394 -34.34 24.49 17.83
C LEU A 394 -34.78 24.37 19.28
N LYS A 395 -35.12 25.47 19.96
CA LYS A 395 -35.62 25.44 21.33
C LYS A 395 -36.83 24.52 21.47
N SER A 396 -37.79 24.65 20.54
CA SER A 396 -38.99 23.80 20.51
C SER A 396 -38.68 22.32 20.28
N SER A 397 -37.58 22.02 19.59
CA SER A 397 -37.10 20.66 19.37
C SER A 397 -36.46 20.08 20.62
N PHE A 398 -35.68 20.87 21.37
CA PHE A 398 -35.06 20.40 22.62
C PHE A 398 -36.06 20.30 23.80
N GLU A 399 -37.10 21.14 23.83
CA GLU A 399 -38.16 21.07 24.85
C GLU A 399 -38.95 19.74 24.83
N LYS A 400 -38.95 19.04 23.69
CA LYS A 400 -39.53 17.70 23.54
C LYS A 400 -38.71 16.60 24.25
N LEU A 401 -37.45 16.86 24.57
CA LEU A 401 -36.60 15.92 25.29
C LEU A 401 -36.80 16.09 26.80
N LYS A 402 -37.47 15.11 27.43
CA LYS A 402 -37.83 15.12 28.87
C LYS A 402 -36.67 15.51 29.82
N ASN A 403 -35.44 15.12 29.49
CA ASN A 403 -34.27 15.35 30.35
C ASN A 403 -33.71 16.78 30.27
N TYR A 404 -34.02 17.53 29.21
CA TYR A 404 -33.46 18.87 28.96
C TYR A 404 -34.47 19.99 29.17
N LYS A 405 -35.77 19.67 29.24
CA LYS A 405 -36.84 20.63 29.44
C LYS A 405 -36.58 21.60 30.61
N ASN A 406 -36.21 21.06 31.78
CA ASN A 406 -35.97 21.89 32.98
C ASN A 406 -34.73 22.78 32.86
N ALA A 407 -33.68 22.30 32.17
CA ALA A 407 -32.47 23.11 31.97
C ALA A 407 -32.75 24.27 31.00
N LEU A 408 -33.52 24.03 29.95
CA LEU A 408 -33.82 25.02 28.90
C LEU A 408 -34.89 26.04 29.32
N GLU A 409 -35.82 25.67 30.20
CA GLU A 409 -36.78 26.60 30.82
C GLU A 409 -36.07 27.73 31.58
N ILE A 410 -34.90 27.46 32.17
CA ILE A 410 -34.08 28.45 32.87
C ILE A 410 -33.47 29.46 31.90
N PHE A 411 -33.03 29.02 30.72
CA PHE A 411 -32.26 29.87 29.82
C PHE A 411 -33.09 30.82 28.96
N LYS A 412 -34.44 30.72 28.93
CA LYS A 412 -35.39 31.61 28.22
C LYS A 412 -34.81 32.33 26.98
N LEU A 413 -34.08 31.59 26.13
CA LEU A 413 -33.38 32.17 25.00
C LEU A 413 -34.42 32.76 24.04
N THR A 414 -34.29 34.05 23.75
CA THR A 414 -35.17 34.76 22.80
C THR A 414 -34.53 34.99 21.44
N ASP A 415 -33.22 34.74 21.33
CA ASP A 415 -32.41 34.96 20.13
C ASP A 415 -31.61 33.68 19.79
N ASP A 416 -31.04 33.66 18.59
CA ASP A 416 -30.08 32.63 18.16
C ASP A 416 -28.79 32.70 18.99
N ILE A 417 -28.12 31.56 19.13
CA ILE A 417 -26.78 31.49 19.71
C ILE A 417 -25.78 31.36 18.56
N ASP A 418 -24.86 32.31 18.48
CA ASP A 418 -23.67 32.25 17.62
C ASP A 418 -22.42 32.26 18.52
N LEU A 419 -21.69 31.15 18.50
CA LEU A 419 -20.50 30.94 19.32
C LEU A 419 -19.29 30.66 18.43
N THR A 420 -18.31 31.56 18.46
CA THR A 420 -16.99 31.31 17.86
C THR A 420 -15.97 30.94 18.93
N CYS A 421 -15.39 29.76 18.82
CA CYS A 421 -14.45 29.21 19.78
C CYS A 421 -13.32 28.37 19.17
N ASP A 422 -12.26 28.24 19.93
CA ASP A 422 -11.25 27.21 19.75
C ASP A 422 -11.50 26.10 20.78
N ILE A 423 -11.44 24.84 20.35
CA ILE A 423 -11.69 23.66 21.17
C ILE A 423 -10.47 22.77 21.10
N LYS A 424 -9.92 22.39 22.24
CA LYS A 424 -8.83 21.43 22.35
C LYS A 424 -9.27 20.28 23.24
N PHE A 425 -9.08 19.04 22.82
CA PHE A 425 -9.47 17.89 23.63
C PHE A 425 -8.49 16.72 23.48
N SER A 426 -8.32 15.94 24.54
CA SER A 426 -7.52 14.72 24.53
C SER A 426 -8.24 13.58 23.78
N SER A 427 -7.49 12.60 23.30
CA SER A 427 -8.06 11.47 22.54
C SER A 427 -9.07 10.62 23.30
N ASP A 428 -8.95 10.57 24.62
CA ASP A 428 -9.84 9.89 25.56
C ASP A 428 -10.94 10.81 26.11
N LEU A 429 -10.98 12.09 25.70
CA LEU A 429 -11.88 13.13 26.21
C LEU A 429 -11.74 13.42 27.72
N SER A 430 -10.67 12.96 28.37
CA SER A 430 -10.40 13.22 29.79
C SER A 430 -10.10 14.69 30.08
N ASN A 431 -9.68 15.46 29.06
CA ASN A 431 -9.49 16.90 29.12
C ASN A 431 -10.11 17.58 27.89
N VAL A 432 -10.99 18.56 28.12
CA VAL A 432 -11.61 19.39 27.08
C VAL A 432 -11.45 20.87 27.48
N GLU A 433 -10.75 21.64 26.65
CA GLU A 433 -10.52 23.07 26.81
C GLU A 433 -11.26 23.80 25.69
N ILE A 434 -12.14 24.73 26.03
CA ILE A 434 -12.85 25.60 25.09
C ILE A 434 -12.49 27.04 25.42
N TYR A 435 -12.06 27.77 24.40
CA TYR A 435 -11.82 29.20 24.49
C TYR A 435 -12.69 29.92 23.47
N ALA A 436 -13.65 30.72 23.95
CA ALA A 436 -14.49 31.55 23.10
C ALA A 436 -14.22 33.03 23.38
N LYS A 437 -13.92 33.80 22.34
CA LYS A 437 -13.62 35.23 22.48
C LYS A 437 -14.84 36.02 22.97
N LYS A 438 -16.01 35.71 22.42
CA LYS A 438 -17.25 36.43 22.66
C LYS A 438 -18.46 35.52 22.42
N ALA A 439 -19.48 35.66 23.24
CA ALA A 439 -20.81 35.14 22.99
C ALA A 439 -21.84 36.21 23.32
N ASN A 440 -22.83 36.40 22.45
CA ASN A 440 -23.94 37.33 22.68
C ASN A 440 -25.23 36.53 22.79
N PHE A 441 -26.11 36.95 23.68
CA PHE A 441 -27.46 36.42 23.76
C PHE A 441 -28.39 37.45 24.39
N ALA A 442 -29.69 37.30 24.16
CA ALA A 442 -30.71 38.08 24.86
C ALA A 442 -31.43 37.23 25.90
N LEU A 443 -31.60 37.78 27.10
CA LEU A 443 -32.48 37.27 28.13
C LEU A 443 -33.52 38.35 28.44
N ASN A 444 -34.80 38.00 28.33
CA ASN A 444 -35.91 38.92 28.59
C ASN A 444 -35.77 40.28 27.86
N SER A 445 -35.37 40.24 26.58
CA SER A 445 -35.13 41.43 25.73
C SER A 445 -33.93 42.32 26.10
N SER A 446 -33.14 41.94 27.10
CA SER A 446 -31.89 42.62 27.41
C SER A 446 -30.72 41.91 26.73
N LYS A 447 -29.81 42.66 26.11
CA LYS A 447 -28.59 42.11 25.52
C LYS A 447 -27.55 41.82 26.60
N HIS A 448 -26.98 40.62 26.54
CA HIS A 448 -25.90 40.16 27.38
C HIS A 448 -24.71 39.81 26.50
N GLU A 449 -23.52 40.12 27.01
CA GLU A 449 -22.27 39.79 26.33
C GLU A 449 -21.34 39.05 27.31
N LEU A 450 -20.82 37.92 26.87
CA LEU A 450 -19.74 37.20 27.51
C LEU A 450 -18.47 37.39 26.69
N LYS A 451 -17.36 37.70 27.33
CA LYS A 451 -16.02 37.78 26.72
C LYS A 451 -15.06 36.84 27.42
N ASP A 452 -14.01 36.44 26.70
CA ASP A 452 -12.89 35.65 27.23
C ASP A 452 -13.35 34.39 27.97
N ILE A 453 -14.33 33.70 27.37
CA ILE A 453 -14.94 32.51 27.96
C ILE A 453 -13.93 31.37 27.87
N PHE A 454 -13.51 30.88 29.02
CA PHE A 454 -12.64 29.73 29.13
C PHE A 454 -13.34 28.63 29.92
N LEU A 455 -13.61 27.51 29.25
CA LEU A 455 -14.13 26.30 29.86
C LEU A 455 -13.05 25.23 29.81
N ASN A 456 -12.77 24.60 30.95
CA ASN A 456 -11.85 23.49 31.05
C ASN A 456 -12.51 22.36 31.84
N ILE A 457 -12.80 21.25 31.15
CA ILE A 457 -13.40 20.06 31.72
C ILE A 457 -12.31 19.00 31.83
N ARG A 458 -12.04 18.57 33.06
CA ARG A 458 -11.22 17.40 33.40
C ARG A 458 -12.09 16.43 34.17
N GLU A 459 -11.83 15.12 34.09
CA GLU A 459 -12.67 14.02 34.64
C GLU A 459 -13.53 14.36 35.88
N LYS A 460 -12.95 15.01 36.91
CA LYS A 460 -13.65 15.38 38.16
C LYS A 460 -13.73 16.88 38.44
N LYS A 461 -13.27 17.72 37.51
CA LYS A 461 -13.19 19.17 37.69
C LYS A 461 -13.59 19.89 36.41
N CYS A 462 -14.59 20.76 36.49
CA CYS A 462 -14.94 21.70 35.44
C CYS A 462 -14.66 23.13 35.92
N VAL A 463 -13.93 23.91 35.13
CA VAL A 463 -13.62 25.32 35.42
C VAL A 463 -14.23 26.16 34.32
N LEU A 464 -15.06 27.14 34.68
CA LEU A 464 -15.66 28.08 33.76
C LEU A 464 -15.35 29.52 34.20
N ASN A 465 -14.56 30.21 33.39
CA ASN A 465 -14.18 31.61 33.60
C ASN A 465 -14.71 32.46 32.45
N PHE A 466 -15.27 33.63 32.74
CA PHE A 466 -15.69 34.57 31.71
C PHE A 466 -15.84 35.99 32.26
N ASN A 467 -15.74 36.96 31.37
CA ASN A 467 -16.09 38.36 31.62
C ASN A 467 -17.53 38.60 31.16
N TYR A 468 -18.42 38.91 32.09
CA TYR A 468 -19.83 39.16 31.82
C TYR A 468 -20.12 40.66 31.78
N PHE A 469 -20.68 41.12 30.67
CA PHE A 469 -21.08 42.50 30.47
C PHE A 469 -22.60 42.64 30.43
N TYR A 470 -23.13 43.48 31.32
CA TYR A 470 -24.56 43.78 31.40
C TYR A 470 -24.77 45.18 31.96
N LYS A 471 -25.68 45.95 31.35
CA LYS A 471 -26.02 47.32 31.75
C LYS A 471 -24.80 48.22 32.01
N ASN A 472 -23.82 48.19 31.11
CA ASN A 472 -22.58 48.97 31.20
C ASN A 472 -21.63 48.59 32.36
N CYS A 473 -21.82 47.44 33.00
CA CYS A 473 -20.92 46.90 34.02
C CYS A 473 -20.25 45.61 33.54
N TYR A 474 -18.96 45.46 33.85
CA TYR A 474 -18.21 44.22 33.64
C TYR A 474 -18.05 43.48 34.97
N TYR A 475 -18.30 42.17 34.95
CA TYR A 475 -18.10 41.26 36.07
C TYR A 475 -17.17 40.14 35.63
N THR A 476 -16.07 39.94 36.33
CA THR A 476 -15.22 38.77 36.09
C THR A 476 -15.74 37.63 36.95
N ILE A 477 -16.25 36.57 36.31
CA ILE A 477 -16.84 35.43 37.01
C ILE A 477 -15.93 34.22 36.82
N LYS A 478 -15.52 33.61 37.95
CA LYS A 478 -14.82 32.33 37.97
C LYS A 478 -15.65 31.29 38.69
N ASN A 479 -15.95 30.19 38.01
CA ASN A 479 -16.67 29.06 38.58
C ASN A 479 -15.79 27.81 38.56
N ASP A 480 -15.53 27.25 39.74
CA ASP A 480 -14.95 25.92 39.89
C ASP A 480 -16.06 24.93 40.27
N PHE A 481 -16.29 23.94 39.42
CA PHE A 481 -17.18 22.81 39.67
C PHE A 481 -16.34 21.56 39.94
N ILE A 482 -16.59 20.89 41.06
CA ILE A 482 -15.97 19.60 41.38
C ILE A 482 -17.07 18.55 41.33
N THR A 483 -16.91 17.59 40.42
CA THR A 483 -17.83 16.48 40.23
C THR A 483 -17.28 15.25 40.95
N SER A 484 -17.77 15.01 42.17
CA SER A 484 -17.67 13.73 42.88
C SER A 484 -19.07 13.10 42.95
N ASP A 485 -19.41 12.35 44.00
CA ASP A 485 -20.77 11.83 44.23
C ASP A 485 -21.82 12.97 44.38
N LYS A 486 -21.37 14.22 44.56
CA LYS A 486 -22.16 15.45 44.52
C LYS A 486 -21.44 16.51 43.68
N ILE A 487 -22.21 17.44 43.09
CA ILE A 487 -21.65 18.60 42.38
C ILE A 487 -21.45 19.74 43.37
N TYR A 488 -20.20 20.15 43.58
CA TYR A 488 -19.85 21.35 44.36
C TYR A 488 -19.48 22.48 43.41
N ALA A 489 -20.12 23.64 43.54
CA ALA A 489 -19.83 24.83 42.75
C ALA A 489 -19.27 25.94 43.66
N LYS A 490 -18.11 26.50 43.31
CA LYS A 490 -17.56 27.71 43.93
C LYS A 490 -17.53 28.82 42.88
N THR A 491 -18.36 29.84 43.08
CA THR A 491 -18.39 31.04 42.25
C THR A 491 -17.63 32.17 42.94
N THR A 492 -16.68 32.78 42.24
CA THR A 492 -15.94 33.96 42.71
C THR A 492 -16.20 35.11 41.74
N PHE A 493 -16.64 36.25 42.29
CA PHE A 493 -16.75 37.51 41.57
C PHE A 493 -15.48 38.33 41.87
N LEU A 494 -14.75 38.72 40.84
CA LEU A 494 -13.52 39.51 40.94
C LEU A 494 -13.75 40.97 40.55
#